data_AF-A0A2P2LTQ3-F1
#
_entry.id   AF-A0A2P2LTQ3-F1
#
_cell.length_a   1.000
_cell.length_b   1.000
_cell.length_c   1.000
_cell.angle_alpha   90.00
_cell.angle_beta   90.00
_cell.angle_gamma   90.00
#
_symmetry.space_group_name_H-M   'P 1'
#
loop_
_entity.id
_entity.type
_entity.pdbx_description
1 polymer ?
#
loop_
_entity_poly.entity_id
_entity_poly.type
_entity_poly.pdbx_seq_one_letter_code
_entity_poly.pdbx_strand_id
1 'polypeptide(L)'
;MSFSLLVLHMWLCLRRLKQEGKEGVEFGQYLYEIYNHDVELRVSKAGVNLLLTKWMKELEKIFYGNIVAYDAALHPEASLNELEKVLWRNVFSDDGTSEPDNSVLKAVQAMARYVRWELSCLSLTDKEAMFSGNFMFSSLESTSSGTPRR
;
A
#
# COMPACT_ATOMS: atom_id res chain seq x y z
N MET A 1 -0.04 -1.54 -12.23
CA MET A 1 -0.37 -1.23 -10.82
C MET A 1 -0.74 0.24 -10.74
N SER A 2 -1.86 0.60 -10.13
CA SER A 2 -2.24 2.01 -9.96
C SER A 2 -1.33 2.70 -8.93
N PHE A 3 -1.28 4.03 -8.96
CA PHE A 3 -0.52 4.82 -7.97
C PHE A 3 -0.96 4.50 -6.53
N SER A 4 -2.27 4.44 -6.27
CA SER A 4 -2.80 4.12 -4.94
C SER A 4 -2.37 2.74 -4.43
N LEU A 5 -2.34 1.72 -5.31
CA LEU A 5 -1.84 0.40 -4.93
C LEU A 5 -0.34 0.43 -4.62
N LEU A 6 0.45 1.22 -5.35
CA LEU A 6 1.86 1.40 -5.05
C LEU A 6 2.08 2.06 -3.69
N VAL A 7 1.32 3.11 -3.38
CA VAL A 7 1.35 3.74 -2.05
C VAL A 7 0.99 2.73 -0.95
N LEU A 8 -0.05 1.91 -1.16
CA LEU A 8 -0.48 0.89 -0.20
C LEU A 8 0.63 -0.14 0.09
N HIS A 9 1.28 -0.68 -0.94
CA HIS A 9 2.36 -1.67 -0.76
C HIS A 9 3.63 -1.04 -0.17
N MET A 10 3.95 0.20 -0.55
CA MET A 10 5.03 0.94 0.08
C MET A 10 4.79 1.14 1.57
N TRP A 11 3.56 1.50 1.97
CA TRP A 11 3.19 1.60 3.38
C TRP A 11 3.35 0.26 4.12
N LEU A 12 2.93 -0.87 3.53
CA LEU A 12 3.13 -2.20 4.11
C LEU A 12 4.62 -2.48 4.39
N CYS A 13 5.49 -2.23 3.40
CA CYS A 13 6.93 -2.40 3.54
C CYS A 13 7.53 -1.48 4.61
N LEU A 14 7.24 -0.18 4.56
CA LEU A 14 7.77 0.80 5.50
C LEU A 14 7.32 0.53 6.94
N ARG A 15 6.06 0.14 7.12
CA ARG A 15 5.52 -0.24 8.43
C ARG A 15 6.25 -1.45 9.01
N ARG A 16 6.55 -2.46 8.19
CA ARG A 16 7.31 -3.64 8.61
C ARG A 16 8.77 -3.30 8.90
N LEU A 17 9.43 -2.53 8.04
CA LEU A 17 10.82 -2.11 8.24
C LEU A 17 11.01 -1.30 9.52
N LYS A 18 10.08 -0.39 9.84
CA LYS A 18 10.12 0.41 11.07
C LYS A 18 10.21 -0.43 12.35
N GLN A 19 9.75 -1.68 12.34
CA GLN A 19 9.82 -2.59 13.49
C GLN A 19 11.25 -3.09 13.77
N GLU A 20 12.15 -2.99 12.80
CA GLU A 20 13.58 -3.33 12.92
C GLU A 20 14.41 -2.20 13.56
N GLY A 21 13.75 -1.19 14.13
CA GLY A 21 14.38 -0.08 14.82
C GLY A 21 15.11 0.86 13.87
N LYS A 22 16.24 1.41 14.33
CA LYS A 22 16.98 2.46 13.62
C LYS A 22 17.41 2.03 12.21
N GLU A 23 17.94 0.82 12.08
CA GLU A 23 18.41 0.28 10.81
C GLU A 23 17.28 0.13 9.80
N GLY A 24 16.11 -0.33 10.26
CA GLY A 24 14.92 -0.43 9.40
C GLY A 24 14.36 0.94 8.98
N VAL A 25 14.45 1.95 9.84
CA VAL A 25 14.09 3.33 9.48
C VAL A 25 15.05 3.89 8.42
N GLU A 26 16.36 3.67 8.57
CA GLU A 26 17.37 4.08 7.59
C GLU A 26 17.17 3.38 6.24
N PHE A 27 16.92 2.07 6.24
CA PHE A 27 16.63 1.32 5.02
C PHE A 27 15.29 1.74 4.38
N GLY A 28 14.27 2.00 5.19
CA GLY A 28 12.98 2.51 4.73
C GLY A 28 13.10 3.87 4.05
N GLN A 29 13.99 4.75 4.54
CA GLN A 29 14.28 6.04 3.90
C GLN A 29 14.91 5.83 2.51
N TYR A 30 15.87 4.92 2.37
CA TYR A 30 16.46 4.58 1.08
C TYR A 30 15.41 4.02 0.09
N LEU A 31 14.54 3.12 0.56
CA LEU A 31 13.44 2.58 -0.23
C LEU A 31 12.46 3.67 -0.68
N TYR A 32 12.14 4.64 0.18
CA TYR A 32 11.31 5.79 -0.14
C TYR A 32 11.96 6.70 -1.18
N GLU A 33 13.26 6.93 -1.12
CA GLU A 33 13.99 7.73 -2.12
C GLU A 33 13.94 7.08 -3.51
N ILE A 34 14.14 5.76 -3.60
CA ILE A 34 13.99 5.01 -4.85
C ILE A 34 12.56 5.13 -5.39
N TYR A 35 11.57 4.93 -4.52
CA TYR A 35 10.16 5.09 -4.88
C TYR A 35 9.86 6.50 -5.43
N ASN A 36 10.37 7.55 -4.79
CA ASN A 36 10.13 8.92 -5.25
C ASN A 36 10.77 9.19 -6.61
N HIS A 37 12.00 8.71 -6.81
CA HIS A 37 12.67 8.86 -8.10
C HIS A 37 11.89 8.15 -9.22
N ASP A 38 11.39 6.94 -8.96
CA ASP A 38 10.56 6.19 -9.89
C ASP A 38 9.21 6.88 -10.19
N VAL A 39 8.57 7.47 -9.18
CA VAL A 39 7.37 8.32 -9.35
C VAL A 39 7.70 9.56 -10.19
N GLU A 40 8.78 10.27 -9.90
CA GLU A 40 9.22 11.45 -10.64
C GLU A 40 9.44 11.14 -12.12
N LEU A 41 10.14 10.03 -12.42
CA LEU A 41 10.37 9.57 -13.79
C LEU A 41 9.05 9.26 -14.51
N ARG A 42 8.08 8.63 -13.85
CA ARG A 42 6.76 8.37 -14.45
C ARG A 42 5.98 9.65 -14.72
N VAL A 43 6.00 10.61 -13.80
CA VAL A 43 5.31 11.90 -13.93
C VAL A 43 5.92 12.71 -15.09
N SER A 44 7.25 12.78 -15.17
CA SER A 44 7.95 13.42 -16.29
C SER A 44 7.63 12.76 -17.62
N LYS A 45 7.65 11.41 -17.69
CA LYS A 45 7.26 10.64 -18.89
C LYS A 45 5.80 10.84 -19.30
N ALA A 46 4.90 11.13 -18.36
CA ALA A 46 3.52 11.47 -18.63
C ALA A 46 3.34 12.91 -19.18
N GLY A 47 4.43 13.64 -19.44
CA GLY A 47 4.42 14.97 -20.06
C GLY A 47 4.42 16.12 -19.05
N VAL A 48 4.48 15.83 -17.75
CA VAL A 48 4.48 16.85 -16.69
C VAL A 48 5.92 17.27 -16.39
N ASN A 49 6.44 18.24 -17.15
CA ASN A 49 7.81 18.74 -16.97
C ASN A 49 7.85 20.16 -16.35
N LEU A 50 6.99 21.07 -16.79
CA LEU A 50 7.01 22.48 -16.36
C LEU A 50 6.65 22.66 -14.87
N LEU A 51 5.77 21.81 -14.35
CA LEU A 51 5.25 21.88 -12.98
C LEU A 51 5.65 20.66 -12.13
N LEU A 52 6.70 19.92 -12.54
CA LEU A 52 7.10 18.66 -11.92
C LEU A 52 7.25 18.78 -10.40
N THR A 53 7.99 19.77 -9.91
CA THR A 53 8.17 19.99 -8.47
C THR A 53 6.86 20.23 -7.72
N LYS A 54 5.91 20.95 -8.32
CA LYS A 54 4.60 21.19 -7.70
C LYS A 54 3.79 19.89 -7.61
N TRP A 55 3.81 19.09 -8.68
CA TRP A 55 3.15 17.80 -8.71
C TRP A 55 3.77 16.81 -7.74
N MET A 56 5.10 16.72 -7.67
CA MET A 56 5.79 15.86 -6.71
C MET A 56 5.44 16.19 -5.26
N LYS A 57 5.36 17.49 -4.90
CA LYS A 57 4.90 17.90 -3.57
C LYS A 57 3.47 17.47 -3.28
N GLU A 58 2.60 17.46 -4.29
CA GLU A 58 1.21 17.02 -4.10
C GLU A 58 1.11 15.50 -3.94
N LEU A 59 1.86 14.74 -4.75
CA LEU A 59 1.96 13.29 -4.61
C LEU A 59 2.56 12.87 -3.26
N GLU A 60 3.53 13.62 -2.77
CA GLU A 60 4.11 13.43 -1.44
C GLU A 60 3.08 13.65 -0.32
N LYS A 61 2.26 14.71 -0.39
CA LYS A 61 1.16 14.91 0.57
C LYS A 61 0.16 13.77 0.53
N ILE A 62 -0.21 13.31 -0.67
CA ILE A 62 -1.12 12.17 -0.83
C ILE A 62 -0.51 10.93 -0.18
N PHE A 63 0.78 10.66 -0.41
CA PHE A 63 1.50 9.53 0.18
C PHE A 63 1.48 9.56 1.71
N TYR A 64 1.88 10.68 2.33
CA TYR A 64 1.89 10.78 3.80
C TYR A 64 0.48 10.79 4.40
N GLY A 65 -0.48 11.44 3.73
CA GLY A 65 -1.89 11.39 4.15
C GLY A 65 -2.45 9.97 4.16
N ASN A 66 -2.05 9.15 3.18
CA ASN A 66 -2.36 7.74 3.12
C ASN A 66 -1.73 6.95 4.27
N ILE A 67 -0.44 7.13 4.55
CA ILE A 67 0.24 6.46 5.67
C ILE A 67 -0.49 6.71 6.98
N VAL A 68 -0.80 7.98 7.28
CA VAL A 68 -1.50 8.37 8.51
C VAL A 68 -2.89 7.73 8.56
N ALA A 69 -3.63 7.75 7.45
CA ALA A 69 -4.97 7.17 7.40
C ALA A 69 -4.95 5.64 7.59
N TYR A 70 -4.01 4.94 6.97
CA TYR A 70 -3.87 3.49 7.10
C TYR A 70 -3.42 3.08 8.51
N ASP A 71 -2.45 3.79 9.09
CA ASP A 71 -2.01 3.53 10.46
C ASP A 71 -3.14 3.77 11.48
N ALA A 72 -3.93 4.83 11.31
CA ALA A 72 -5.10 5.11 12.14
C ALA A 72 -6.18 4.04 12.02
N ALA A 73 -6.42 3.53 10.81
CA ALA A 73 -7.40 2.46 10.57
C ALA A 73 -7.00 1.10 11.16
N LEU A 74 -5.72 0.89 11.44
CA LEU A 74 -5.21 -0.30 12.13
C LEU A 74 -5.05 -0.11 13.65
N HIS A 75 -5.38 1.06 14.19
CA HIS A 75 -5.27 1.29 15.62
C HIS A 75 -6.21 0.35 16.39
N PRO A 76 -5.82 -0.20 17.56
CA PRO A 76 -6.69 -1.10 18.33
C PRO A 76 -8.06 -0.51 18.70
N GLU A 77 -8.14 0.81 18.78
CA GLU A 77 -9.37 1.56 19.09
C GLU A 77 -10.20 1.93 17.84
N ALA A 78 -9.71 1.61 16.64
CA ALA A 78 -10.43 1.88 15.41
C ALA A 78 -11.69 1.00 15.30
N SER A 79 -12.73 1.53 14.67
CA SER A 79 -13.93 0.74 14.37
C SER A 79 -13.60 -0.40 13.41
N LEU A 80 -14.34 -1.51 13.49
CA LEU A 80 -14.10 -2.72 12.69
C LEU A 80 -14.03 -2.48 11.18
N ASN A 81 -14.73 -1.42 10.70
CA ASN A 81 -14.86 -1.09 9.28
C ASN A 81 -14.00 0.12 8.87
N GLU A 82 -13.12 0.65 9.74
CA GLU A 82 -12.31 1.83 9.38
C GLU A 82 -11.33 1.52 8.24
N LEU A 83 -10.74 0.33 8.21
CA LEU A 83 -9.83 -0.05 7.13
C LEU A 83 -10.55 -0.08 5.78
N GLU A 84 -11.76 -0.65 5.73
CA GLU A 84 -12.60 -0.68 4.55
C GLU A 84 -12.94 0.75 4.07
N LYS A 85 -13.31 1.67 4.98
CA LYS A 85 -13.58 3.08 4.64
C LYS A 85 -12.35 3.79 4.08
N VAL A 86 -11.20 3.60 4.71
CA VAL A 86 -9.94 4.24 4.27
C VAL A 86 -9.48 3.66 2.93
N LEU A 87 -9.60 2.35 2.72
CA LEU A 87 -9.28 1.73 1.43
C LEU A 87 -10.24 2.18 0.33
N TRP A 88 -11.53 2.30 0.62
CA TRP A 88 -12.50 2.88 -0.31
C TRP A 88 -12.04 4.26 -0.76
N ARG A 89 -11.82 5.17 0.18
CA ARG A 89 -11.47 6.57 -0.11
C ARG A 89 -10.17 6.72 -0.90
N ASN A 90 -9.16 5.88 -0.65
CA ASN A 90 -7.82 6.08 -1.19
C ASN A 90 -7.48 5.19 -2.39
N VAL A 91 -8.17 4.05 -2.56
CA VAL A 91 -7.85 3.06 -3.60
C VAL A 91 -8.96 2.94 -4.64
N PHE A 92 -10.23 3.10 -4.25
CA PHE A 92 -11.38 2.82 -5.12
C PHE A 92 -12.20 4.06 -5.51
N SER A 93 -12.13 5.12 -4.72
CA SER A 93 -12.87 6.36 -4.96
C SER A 93 -11.99 7.39 -5.66
N ASP A 94 -12.42 7.86 -6.83
CA ASP A 94 -11.72 8.91 -7.59
C ASP A 94 -11.93 10.30 -6.96
N ASP A 95 -13.04 10.52 -6.25
CA ASP A 95 -13.40 11.80 -5.61
C ASP A 95 -13.26 11.79 -4.08
N GLY A 96 -13.04 10.61 -3.48
CA GLY A 96 -12.89 10.41 -2.04
C GLY A 96 -14.14 10.71 -1.19
N THR A 97 -15.29 10.99 -1.81
CA THR A 97 -16.49 11.51 -1.12
C THR A 97 -17.77 10.76 -1.46
N SER A 98 -17.80 10.04 -2.59
CA SER A 98 -18.91 9.17 -2.97
C SER A 98 -19.06 7.99 -2.01
N GLU A 99 -20.31 7.58 -1.70
CA GLU A 99 -20.56 6.32 -1.00
C GLU A 99 -20.31 5.13 -1.93
N PRO A 100 -19.75 4.03 -1.43
CA PRO A 100 -19.52 2.84 -2.25
C PRO A 100 -20.85 2.23 -2.71
N ASP A 101 -21.01 2.04 -4.01
CA ASP A 101 -22.03 1.14 -4.54
C ASP A 101 -21.80 -0.29 -4.01
N ASN A 102 -22.89 -1.04 -3.84
CA ASN A 102 -22.92 -2.44 -3.46
C ASN A 102 -21.99 -3.32 -4.30
N SER A 103 -21.77 -2.97 -5.57
CA SER A 103 -20.84 -3.70 -6.45
C SER A 103 -19.37 -3.59 -6.02
N VAL A 104 -18.94 -2.43 -5.51
CA VAL A 104 -17.55 -2.15 -5.10
C VAL A 104 -17.28 -2.56 -3.66
N LEU A 105 -18.33 -2.63 -2.82
CA LEU A 105 -18.21 -3.05 -1.42
C LEU A 105 -17.52 -4.42 -1.28
N LYS A 106 -17.82 -5.38 -2.16
CA LYS A 106 -17.16 -6.70 -2.15
C LYS A 106 -15.66 -6.61 -2.45
N ALA A 107 -15.26 -5.74 -3.38
CA ALA A 107 -13.87 -5.52 -3.74
C ALA A 107 -13.10 -4.83 -2.61
N VAL A 108 -13.71 -3.82 -1.96
CA VAL A 108 -13.14 -3.16 -0.78
C VAL A 108 -12.93 -4.15 0.36
N GLN A 109 -13.91 -4.99 0.66
CA GLN A 109 -13.79 -6.03 1.69
C GLN A 109 -12.72 -7.06 1.33
N ALA A 110 -12.60 -7.45 0.06
CA ALA A 110 -11.53 -8.34 -0.40
C ALA A 110 -10.14 -7.70 -0.23
N MET A 111 -10.01 -6.42 -0.56
CA MET A 111 -8.78 -5.65 -0.34
C MET A 111 -8.44 -5.53 1.14
N ALA A 112 -9.42 -5.26 2.00
CA ALA A 112 -9.20 -5.20 3.44
C ALA A 112 -8.73 -6.55 4.02
N ARG A 113 -9.29 -7.67 3.54
CA ARG A 113 -8.80 -9.01 3.89
C ARG A 113 -7.37 -9.23 3.40
N TYR A 114 -7.07 -8.87 2.16
CA TYR A 114 -5.72 -8.94 1.60
C TYR A 114 -4.73 -8.13 2.45
N VAL A 115 -5.02 -6.87 2.77
CA VAL A 115 -4.14 -6.02 3.59
C VAL A 115 -3.89 -6.63 4.97
N ARG A 116 -4.93 -7.13 5.65
CA ARG A 116 -4.78 -7.80 6.95
C ARG A 116 -3.94 -9.09 6.84
N TRP A 117 -4.10 -9.83 5.76
CA TRP A 117 -3.30 -11.02 5.47
C TRP A 117 -1.83 -10.66 5.24
N GLU A 118 -1.54 -9.69 4.38
CA GLU A 118 -0.17 -9.24 4.10
C GLU A 118 0.53 -8.68 5.34
N LEU A 119 -0.18 -7.93 6.19
CA LEU A 119 0.37 -7.48 7.48
C LEU A 119 0.79 -8.65 8.37
N SER A 120 0.04 -9.76 8.33
CA SER A 120 0.34 -10.97 9.09
C SER A 120 1.50 -11.75 8.47
N CYS A 121 1.55 -11.86 7.13
CA CYS A 121 2.68 -12.49 6.44
C CYS A 121 3.98 -11.71 6.67
N LEU A 122 3.93 -10.39 6.54
CA LEU A 122 5.08 -9.52 6.75
C LEU A 122 5.57 -9.55 8.19
N SER A 123 4.68 -9.62 9.19
CA SER A 123 5.11 -9.73 10.60
C SER A 123 5.85 -11.05 10.89
N LEU A 124 5.57 -12.10 10.11
CA LEU A 124 6.27 -13.39 10.18
C LEU A 124 7.53 -13.44 9.30
N THR A 125 7.71 -12.49 8.39
CA THR A 125 8.91 -12.40 7.55
C THR A 125 10.07 -11.91 8.40
N ASP A 126 11.19 -12.63 8.38
CA ASP A 126 12.37 -12.28 9.16
C ASP A 126 13.07 -11.03 8.59
N LYS A 127 13.95 -10.45 9.42
CA LYS A 127 14.69 -9.24 9.08
C LYS A 127 15.56 -9.42 7.84
N GLU A 128 16.26 -10.55 7.72
CA GLU A 128 17.20 -10.78 6.61
C GLU A 128 16.43 -10.82 5.28
N ALA A 129 15.31 -11.55 5.24
CA ALA A 129 14.43 -11.59 4.08
C ALA A 129 13.85 -10.20 3.72
N MET A 130 13.46 -9.39 4.71
CA MET A 130 12.99 -8.02 4.49
C MET A 130 14.06 -7.12 3.86
N PHE A 131 15.31 -7.24 4.33
CA PHE A 131 16.42 -6.38 3.89
C PHE A 131 17.02 -6.82 2.56
N SER A 132 17.00 -8.12 2.27
CA SER A 132 17.48 -8.66 1.00
C SER A 132 16.41 -8.61 -0.11
N GLY A 133 15.17 -8.28 0.23
CA GLY A 133 14.03 -8.31 -0.71
C GLY A 133 13.55 -9.74 -1.05
N ASN A 134 13.93 -10.75 -0.26
CA ASN A 134 13.55 -12.15 -0.47
C ASN A 134 12.18 -12.47 0.14
N PHE A 135 11.17 -11.69 -0.20
CA PHE A 135 9.78 -11.93 0.20
C PHE A 135 8.84 -11.64 -0.97
N MET A 136 7.61 -12.13 -0.88
CA MET A 136 6.59 -11.89 -1.88
C MET A 136 5.26 -11.58 -1.20
N PHE A 137 4.51 -10.64 -1.76
CA PHE A 137 3.11 -10.47 -1.43
C PHE A 137 2.28 -11.62 -1.99
N SER A 138 1.17 -11.95 -1.34
CA SER A 138 0.32 -13.05 -1.79
C SER A 138 -0.29 -12.74 -3.16
N SER A 139 -0.37 -13.76 -4.02
CA SER A 139 -1.08 -13.64 -5.29
C SER A 139 -2.58 -13.48 -5.05
N LEU A 140 -3.21 -12.57 -5.80
CA LEU A 140 -4.66 -12.39 -5.83
C LEU A 140 -5.37 -13.41 -6.74
N GLU A 141 -4.61 -14.19 -7.52
CA GLU A 141 -5.18 -15.29 -8.27
C GLU A 141 -5.61 -16.38 -7.28
N SER A 142 -6.92 -16.59 -7.18
CA SER A 142 -7.43 -17.78 -6.50
C SER A 142 -6.76 -18.97 -7.14
N THR A 143 -6.01 -19.75 -6.37
CA THR A 143 -5.73 -21.13 -6.75
C THR A 143 -7.09 -21.82 -6.83
N SER A 144 -7.72 -21.79 -8.00
CA SER A 144 -8.81 -22.69 -8.31
C SER A 144 -8.25 -24.09 -8.16
N SER A 145 -8.67 -24.74 -7.08
CA SER A 145 -8.50 -26.14 -6.74
C SER A 145 -7.87 -26.98 -7.85
N GLY A 146 -6.67 -27.51 -7.58
CA GLY A 146 -6.11 -28.58 -8.38
C GLY A 146 -7.13 -29.72 -8.46
N THR A 147 -7.59 -30.00 -9.68
CA THR A 147 -8.36 -31.20 -10.00
C THR A 147 -7.53 -32.41 -9.59
N PRO A 148 -8.05 -33.36 -8.77
CA PRO A 148 -7.31 -34.58 -8.50
C PRO A 148 -7.23 -35.37 -9.82
N ARG A 149 -6.00 -35.62 -10.29
CA ARG A 149 -5.77 -36.60 -11.36
C ARG A 149 -6.30 -37.94 -10.85
N ARG A 150 -7.38 -38.43 -11.47
CA ARG A 150 -7.74 -39.85 -11.47
C ARG A 150 -6.77 -40.61 -12.38
#